data_AF-A0A7X9I3V6-F1
#
_entry.id   AF-A0A7X9I3V6-F1
#
_cell.length_a   1.000
_cell.length_b   1.000
_cell.length_c   1.000
_cell.angle_alpha   90.00
_cell.angle_beta   90.00
_cell.angle_gamma   90.00
#
_symmetry.space_group_name_H-M   'P 1'
#
loop_
_entity.id
_entity.type
_entity.pdbx_description
1 polymer ?
#
loop_
_entity_poly.entity_id
_entity_poly.type
_entity_poly.pdbx_seq_one_letter_code
_entity_poly.pdbx_strand_id
1 'polypeptide(L)' 'GFKIGGAEVSRKHAGFIVNTGHATARDVLDLIAHVKRVVKAKLGVELETEIRVIGDL' A
#
# COMPACT_ATOMS: atom_id res chain seq x y z
N GLY A 1 -8.01 -5.00 5.03
CA GLY A 1 -7.50 -6.15 5.79
C GLY A 1 -6.28 -5.69 6.55
N PHE A 2 -5.10 -5.84 5.94
CA PHE A 2 -3.84 -5.37 6.53
C PHE A 2 -3.75 -3.84 6.53
N LYS A 3 -3.17 -3.26 7.59
CA LYS A 3 -3.18 -1.83 7.88
C LYS A 3 -1.82 -1.37 8.43
N ILE A 4 -1.37 -0.19 8.03
CA ILE A 4 -0.25 0.55 8.62
C ILE A 4 -0.71 2.00 8.84
N GLY A 5 -0.54 2.52 10.06
CA GLY A 5 -1.03 3.86 10.42
C GLY A 5 -2.52 4.02 10.11
N GLY A 6 -2.90 5.04 9.33
CA GLY A 6 -4.27 5.21 8.85
C GLY A 6 -4.63 4.50 7.53
N ALA A 7 -3.68 3.88 6.83
CA ALA A 7 -3.88 3.27 5.52
C ALA A 7 -4.18 1.76 5.63
N GLU A 8 -5.20 1.26 4.93
CA GLU A 8 -5.61 -0.16 4.93
C GLU A 8 -5.78 -0.69 3.50
N VAL A 9 -5.37 -1.95 3.24
CA VAL A 9 -5.74 -2.64 1.99
C VAL A 9 -7.25 -2.89 1.98
N SER A 10 -7.97 -2.44 0.97
CA SER A 10 -9.43 -2.59 0.91
C SER A 10 -9.86 -4.05 1.10
N ARG A 11 -10.88 -4.26 1.93
CA ARG A 11 -11.49 -5.58 2.14
C ARG A 11 -12.33 -6.04 0.95
N LYS A 12 -12.70 -5.12 0.05
CA LYS A 12 -13.49 -5.41 -1.15
C LYS A 12 -12.62 -5.82 -2.33
N HIS A 13 -11.41 -5.25 -2.44
CA HIS A 13 -10.51 -5.51 -3.55
C HIS A 13 -9.06 -5.14 -3.18
N ALA A 14 -8.16 -6.11 -3.22
CA ALA A 14 -6.80 -5.98 -2.67
C ALA A 14 -5.90 -4.97 -3.40
N GLY A 15 -6.24 -4.61 -4.64
CA GLY A 15 -5.51 -3.58 -5.40
C GLY A 15 -5.74 -2.14 -4.92
N PHE A 16 -6.69 -1.90 -4.02
CA PHE A 16 -6.97 -0.55 -3.50
C PHE A 16 -6.46 -0.39 -2.08
N ILE A 17 -5.85 0.76 -1.81
CA ILE A 17 -5.57 1.25 -0.46
C ILE A 17 -6.63 2.29 -0.10
N VAL A 18 -7.22 2.15 1.08
CA VAL A 18 -8.24 3.06 1.61
C VAL A 18 -7.69 3.82 2.81
N ASN A 19 -8.01 5.10 2.89
CA ASN A 19 -7.80 5.89 4.09
C ASN A 19 -8.90 5.56 5.10
N THR A 20 -8.53 5.09 6.29
CA THR A 20 -9.48 4.77 7.38
C THR A 20 -9.78 5.95 8.31
N GLY A 21 -9.36 7.16 7.94
CA GLY A 21 -9.58 8.42 8.63
C GLY A 21 -8.39 9.36 8.47
N HIS A 22 -7.31 9.07 9.20
CA HIS A 22 -6.11 9.92 9.31
C HIS A 22 -4.87 9.31 8.64
N ALA A 23 -5.02 8.63 7.49
CA ALA A 23 -3.87 8.12 6.75
C ALA A 23 -2.96 9.27 6.29
N THR A 24 -1.68 9.16 6.61
CA THR A 24 -0.64 10.04 6.07
C THR A 24 -0.13 9.49 4.73
N ALA A 25 0.55 10.34 3.94
CA ALA A 25 1.24 9.87 2.74
C ALA A 25 2.27 8.77 3.08
N ARG A 26 2.97 8.91 4.21
CA ARG A 26 3.92 7.92 4.72
C ARG A 26 3.26 6.57 4.97
N ASP A 27 2.08 6.55 5.62
CA ASP A 27 1.33 5.33 5.87
C ASP A 27 1.01 4.56 4.58
N VAL A 28 0.58 5.30 3.55
CA VAL A 28 0.25 4.72 2.24
C VAL A 28 1.50 4.16 1.57
N LEU A 29 2.61 4.90 1.57
CA LEU A 29 3.87 4.45 0.96
C LEU A 29 4.46 3.23 1.68
N ASP A 30 4.41 3.19 3.01
CA ASP A 30 4.85 2.05 3.80
C ASP A 30 3.98 0.82 3.56
N LEU A 31 2.67 1.01 3.41
CA LEU A 31 1.75 -0.06 3.06
C LEU A 31 2.02 -0.62 1.67
N ILE A 32 2.27 0.25 0.68
CA ILE A 32 2.67 -0.17 -0.67
C ILE A 32 3.97 -0.99 -0.60
N ALA A 33 5.00 -0.47 0.06
CA ALA A 33 6.29 -1.15 0.19
C ALA A 33 6.15 -2.52 0.87
N HIS A 34 5.32 -2.61 1.91
CA HIS A 34 4.99 -3.87 2.56
C HIS A 34 4.35 -4.87 1.59
N VAL A 35 3.32 -4.46 0.86
CA VAL A 35 2.60 -5.33 -0.09
C VAL A 35 3.55 -5.83 -1.18
N LYS A 36 4.35 -4.95 -1.79
CA LYS A 36 5.35 -5.34 -2.81
C LYS A 36 6.32 -6.39 -2.27
N ARG A 37 6.89 -6.14 -1.08
CA ARG A 37 7.83 -7.07 -0.42
C ARG A 37 7.20 -8.45 -0.17
N VAL A 38 5.97 -8.48 0.35
CA VAL A 38 5.28 -9.74 0.65
C VAL A 38 4.95 -10.53 -0.62
N VAL A 39 4.48 -9.85 -1.67
CA VAL A 39 4.16 -10.48 -2.96
C VAL A 39 5.43 -11.04 -3.61
N LYS A 40 6.51 -10.26 -3.64
CA LYS A 40 7.81 -10.73 -4.13
C LYS A 40 8.31 -11.95 -3.36
N ALA A 41 8.25 -11.91 -2.02
CA ALA A 41 8.73 -13.02 -1.19
C ALA A 41 7.91 -14.30 -1.36
N LYS A 42 6.59 -14.19 -1.56
CA LYS A 42 5.69 -15.36 -1.65
C LYS A 42 5.56 -15.92 -3.06
N LEU A 43 5.57 -15.04 -4.06
CA LEU A 43 5.21 -15.39 -5.44
C LEU A 43 6.36 -15.16 -6.43
N GLY A 44 7.46 -14.52 -6.01
CA GLY A 44 8.56 -14.15 -6.89
C GLY A 44 8.23 -13.02 -7.87
N VAL A 45 7.05 -12.40 -7.74
CA VAL A 45 6.56 -11.34 -8.64
C VAL A 45 6.94 -9.97 -8.09
N GLU A 46 7.55 -9.13 -8.92
CA GLU A 46 7.77 -7.72 -8.62
C GLU A 46 6.52 -6.91 -9.04
N LEU A 47 5.97 -6.12 -8.12
CA LEU A 47 4.78 -5.31 -8.38
C LEU A 47 5.13 -3.87 -8.71
N GLU A 48 4.50 -3.36 -9.76
CA GLU A 48 4.54 -1.94 -10.11
C GLU A 48 3.27 -1.23 -9.61
N THR A 49 3.43 0.04 -9.23
CA THR A 49 2.32 0.87 -8.75
C THR A 49 1.75 1.67 -9.91
N GLU A 50 0.43 1.60 -10.09
CA GLU A 50 -0.29 2.41 -11.10
C GLU A 50 -0.32 3.91 -10.73
N ILE A 51 -0.32 4.21 -9.43
CA ILE A 51 -0.41 5.57 -8.92
C ILE A 51 0.88 6.37 -9.16
N ARG A 52 0.72 7.69 -9.28
CA ARG A 52 1.83 8.64 -9.25
C ARG A 52 1.91 9.30 -7.88
N VAL A 53 3.10 9.31 -7.29
CA VAL A 53 3.38 10.02 -6.04
C VAL A 53 3.88 11.41 -6.41
N ILE A 54 3.28 12.44 -5.82
CA ILE A 54 3.61 13.85 -6.06
C ILE A 54 3.98 14.50 -4.72
N GLY A 55 5.05 15.30 -4.73
CA GLY A 55 5.63 15.92 -3.54
C GLY A 55 6.99 15.31 -3.18
N ASP A 56 7.67 15.94 -2.22
CA ASP A 56 8.96 15.47 -1.74
C ASP A 56 8.77 14.28 -0.78
N LEU A 57 9.70 13.32 -0.84
CA LEU A 57 9.69 12.07 -0.07
C LEU A 57 10.50 12.18 1.23
#